data_AF-A0A936KSB7-F1
#
_entry.id   AF-A0A936KSB7-F1
#
_cell.length_a   1.000
_cell.length_b   1.000
_cell.length_c   1.000
_cell.angle_alpha   90.00
_cell.angle_beta   90.00
_cell.angle_gamma   90.00
#
_symmetry.space_group_name_H-M   'P 1'
#
loop_
_entity.id
_entity.type
_entity.pdbx_description
1 polymer ?
#
loop_
_entity_poly.entity_id
_entity_poly.type
_entity_poly.pdbx_seq_one_letter_code
_entity_poly.pdbx_strand_id
1 'polypeptide(L)'
;MAIDTARIEVLRKKPIDGLVFKRLVDAGVTWLRTNKDIVNALNVFPVPDGDTGTNMTLTLQAAWNEIKDLGTHNLGEMAAAVSKVL
;
A
#
# COMPACT_ATOMS: atom_id res chain seq x y z
N MET A 1 -22.50 9.82 1.43
CA MET A 1 -22.15 9.45 0.04
C MET A 1 -22.70 8.06 -0.20
N ALA A 2 -23.73 7.89 -1.03
CA ALA A 2 -24.28 6.58 -1.31
C ALA A 2 -23.24 5.77 -2.12
N ILE A 3 -22.97 4.54 -1.69
CA ILE A 3 -22.08 3.65 -2.41
C ILE A 3 -22.81 3.19 -3.67
N ASP A 4 -22.24 3.48 -4.84
CA ASP A 4 -22.75 2.97 -6.12
C ASP A 4 -22.44 1.48 -6.24
N THR A 5 -23.44 0.66 -5.93
CA THR A 5 -23.37 -0.80 -5.92
C THR A 5 -23.06 -1.38 -7.31
N ALA A 6 -23.55 -0.74 -8.38
CA ALA A 6 -23.30 -1.17 -9.75
C ALA A 6 -21.82 -0.98 -10.11
N ARG A 7 -21.22 0.14 -9.69
CA ARG A 7 -19.79 0.38 -9.86
C ARG A 7 -18.92 -0.61 -9.09
N ILE A 8 -19.32 -1.02 -7.89
CA ILE A 8 -18.61 -2.05 -7.12
C ILE A 8 -18.65 -3.41 -7.83
N GLU A 9 -19.79 -3.81 -8.38
CA GLU A 9 -19.89 -5.07 -9.14
C GLU A 9 -18.98 -5.11 -10.37
N VAL A 10 -18.91 -4.00 -11.12
CA VAL A 10 -18.03 -3.89 -12.28
C VAL A 10 -16.56 -4.00 -11.88
N LEU A 11 -16.16 -3.36 -10.77
CA LEU A 11 -14.79 -3.45 -10.26
C LEU A 11 -14.44 -4.86 -9.80
N ARG A 12 -15.37 -5.57 -9.13
CA ARG A 12 -15.18 -6.96 -8.69
C ARG A 12 -14.93 -7.95 -9.83
N LYS A 13 -15.45 -7.67 -11.03
CA LYS A 13 -15.28 -8.54 -12.21
C LYS A 13 -13.97 -8.30 -12.95
N LYS A 14 -13.22 -7.24 -12.64
CA LYS A 14 -11.94 -6.95 -13.30
C LYS A 14 -10.81 -7.73 -12.62
N PRO A 15 -9.91 -8.38 -13.39
CA PRO A 15 -8.74 -9.02 -12.81
C PRO A 15 -7.83 -7.98 -12.15
N ILE A 16 -7.16 -8.38 -11.08
CA ILE A 16 -6.10 -7.58 -10.46
C ILE A 16 -4.81 -7.89 -11.23
N ASP A 17 -4.40 -6.96 -12.08
CA ASP A 17 -3.15 -7.01 -12.82
C ASP A 17 -2.07 -6.16 -12.12
N GLY A 18 -0.86 -6.11 -12.70
CA GLY A 18 0.25 -5.33 -12.14
C GLY A 18 -0.06 -3.84 -11.97
N LEU A 19 -0.81 -3.22 -12.89
CA LEU A 19 -1.14 -1.80 -12.79
C LEU A 19 -2.21 -1.52 -11.72
N VAL A 20 -3.19 -2.42 -11.57
CA VAL A 20 -4.16 -2.36 -10.47
C VAL A 20 -3.43 -2.53 -9.14
N PHE A 21 -2.54 -3.51 -9.03
CA PHE A 21 -1.74 -3.74 -7.83
C PHE A 21 -0.88 -2.53 -7.46
N LYS A 22 -0.20 -1.90 -8.43
CA LYS A 22 0.55 -0.64 -8.22
C LYS A 22 -0.31 0.46 -7.61
N ARG A 23 -1.55 0.63 -8.07
CA ARG A 23 -2.49 1.61 -7.49
C ARG A 23 -2.92 1.24 -6.08
N LEU A 24 -3.06 -0.05 -5.78
CA LEU A 24 -3.35 -0.52 -4.42
C LEU A 24 -2.18 -0.23 -3.46
N VAL A 25 -0.93 -0.40 -3.93
CA VAL A 25 0.27 -0.04 -3.15
C VAL A 25 0.30 1.47 -2.87
N ASP A 26 0.06 2.32 -3.87
CA ASP A 26 -0.01 3.79 -3.69
C ASP A 26 -1.09 4.20 -2.68
N ALA A 27 -2.28 3.59 -2.79
CA ALA A 27 -3.36 3.80 -1.83
C ALA A 27 -2.94 3.37 -0.41
N GLY A 28 -2.24 2.24 -0.29
CA GLY A 28 -1.66 1.75 0.97
C GLY A 28 -0.66 2.74 1.59
N VAL A 29 0.29 3.26 0.79
CA VAL A 29 1.24 4.29 1.22
C VAL A 29 0.52 5.53 1.72
N THR A 30 -0.46 6.01 0.95
CA THR A 30 -1.23 7.20 1.31
C THR A 30 -1.99 6.99 2.62
N TRP A 31 -2.64 5.83 2.79
CA TRP A 31 -3.41 5.53 3.99
C TRP A 31 -2.52 5.36 5.22
N LEU A 32 -1.41 4.63 5.10
CA LEU A 32 -0.45 4.46 6.19
C LEU A 32 0.18 5.79 6.61
N ARG A 33 0.58 6.63 5.65
CA ARG A 33 1.09 7.98 5.92
C ARG A 33 0.07 8.85 6.64
N THR A 34 -1.21 8.76 6.26
CA THR A 34 -2.31 9.51 6.89
C THR A 34 -2.54 9.08 8.34
N ASN A 35 -2.39 7.78 8.63
CA ASN A 35 -2.65 7.20 9.94
C ASN A 35 -1.36 6.94 10.74
N LYS A 36 -0.22 7.47 10.30
CA LYS A 36 1.12 7.20 10.86
C LYS A 36 1.16 7.37 12.38
N ASP A 37 0.59 8.46 12.90
CA ASP A 37 0.63 8.76 14.33
C ASP A 37 -0.27 7.81 15.15
N ILE A 38 -1.37 7.32 14.56
CA ILE A 38 -2.19 6.27 15.17
C ILE A 38 -1.35 4.99 15.27
N VAL A 39 -0.63 4.61 14.20
CA VAL A 39 0.21 3.41 14.21
C VAL A 39 1.39 3.54 15.19
N ASN A 40 2.03 4.71 15.27
CA ASN A 40 3.05 5.02 16.28
C ASN A 40 2.54 4.78 17.71
N ALA A 41 1.25 5.04 17.97
CA ALA A 41 0.63 4.86 19.28
C ALA A 41 0.20 3.40 19.57
N LEU A 42 0.15 2.51 18.56
CA LEU A 42 -0.30 1.12 18.75
C LEU A 42 0.80 0.20 19.28
N ASN A 43 2.07 0.42 18.93
CA ASN A 43 3.17 -0.46 19.35
C ASN A 43 3.77 0.00 20.68
N VAL A 44 3.26 -0.52 21.80
CA VAL A 44 3.62 -0.12 23.17
C VAL A 44 4.36 -1.21 23.96
N PHE A 45 5.04 -2.16 23.31
CA PHE A 45 5.77 -3.25 23.99
C PHE A 45 7.22 -3.43 23.49
N PRO A 46 8.23 -3.62 24.38
CA PRO A 46 8.25 -3.37 25.83
C PRO A 46 8.59 -1.90 26.18
N VAL A 47 9.03 -1.09 25.20
CA VAL A 47 9.29 0.36 25.34
C VAL A 47 8.70 1.06 24.12
N PRO A 48 7.85 2.10 24.27
CA PRO A 48 7.35 2.87 23.14
C PRO A 48 8.50 3.69 22.54
N ASP A 49 9.05 3.24 21.42
CA ASP A 49 9.90 4.06 20.56
C ASP A 49 9.08 5.12 19.81
N GLY A 50 7.76 4.91 19.69
CA GLY A 50 6.82 5.84 19.08
C GLY A 50 7.09 6.03 17.59
N ASP A 51 7.84 5.12 16.96
CA ASP A 51 8.33 5.25 15.60
C ASP A 51 7.80 4.17 14.65
N THR A 52 7.01 3.21 15.14
CA THR A 52 6.55 2.07 14.35
C THR A 52 5.80 2.48 13.08
N GLY A 53 4.88 3.43 13.19
CA GLY A 53 4.19 4.02 12.03
C GLY A 53 5.14 4.76 11.08
N THR A 54 6.15 5.45 11.63
CA THR A 54 7.21 6.09 10.84
C THR A 54 8.01 5.05 10.05
N ASN A 55 8.49 4.00 10.71
CA ASN A 55 9.26 2.92 10.10
C ASN A 55 8.47 2.22 8.99
N MET A 56 7.22 1.85 9.26
CA MET A 56 6.35 1.23 8.25
C MET A 56 6.06 2.18 7.07
N THR A 57 5.86 3.48 7.33
CA THR A 57 5.64 4.47 6.25
C THR A 57 6.88 4.58 5.37
N LEU A 58 8.07 4.62 5.95
CA LEU A 58 9.33 4.69 5.20
C LEU A 58 9.56 3.43 4.36
N THR A 59 9.33 2.24 4.93
CA THR A 59 9.43 0.95 4.21
C THR A 59 8.48 0.91 3.02
N LEU A 60 7.20 1.25 3.22
CA LEU A 60 6.21 1.21 2.14
C LEU A 60 6.45 2.32 1.10
N GLN A 61 7.00 3.46 1.51
CA GLN A 61 7.42 4.54 0.61
C GLN A 61 8.60 4.11 -0.28
N ALA A 62 9.55 3.33 0.25
CA ALA A 62 10.62 2.72 -0.53
C ALA A 62 10.05 1.73 -1.56
N ALA A 63 9.10 0.87 -1.16
CA ALA A 63 8.37 -0.02 -2.06
C ALA A 63 7.66 0.72 -3.20
N TRP A 64 7.01 1.85 -2.91
CA TRP A 64 6.43 2.69 -3.95
C TRP A 64 7.49 3.26 -4.90
N ASN A 65 8.62 3.73 -4.38
CA ASN A 65 9.67 4.31 -5.21
C ASN A 65 10.26 3.32 -6.20
N GLU A 66 10.30 2.03 -5.85
CA GLU A 66 10.74 0.95 -6.74
C GLU A 66 9.77 0.71 -7.91
N ILE A 67 8.46 0.91 -7.69
CA ILE A 67 7.43 0.56 -8.69
C ILE A 67 6.77 1.76 -9.39
N LYS A 68 6.97 2.99 -8.91
CA LYS A 68 6.26 4.18 -9.39
C LYS A 68 6.46 4.45 -10.89
N ASP A 69 7.59 4.00 -11.46
CA ASP A 69 7.92 4.17 -12.87
C ASP A 69 7.76 2.85 -13.67
N LEU A 70 7.42 1.74 -13.01
CA LEU A 70 7.14 0.45 -13.68
C LEU A 70 5.76 0.44 -14.34
N GLY A 71 5.69 -0.16 -15.53
CA GLY A 71 4.50 -0.26 -16.37
C GLY A 71 4.04 -1.69 -16.68
N THR A 72 4.50 -2.70 -15.95
CA THR A 72 4.11 -4.10 -16.20
C THR A 72 2.67 -4.39 -15.78
N HIS A 73 1.93 -5.10 -16.64
CA HIS A 73 0.63 -5.68 -16.31
C HIS A 73 0.76 -7.04 -15.62
N ASN A 74 1.95 -7.62 -15.55
CA ASN A 74 2.16 -8.88 -14.85
C ASN A 74 2.15 -8.64 -13.33
N LEU A 75 1.20 -9.28 -12.63
CA LEU A 75 1.07 -9.15 -11.18
C LEU A 75 2.31 -9.68 -10.45
N GLY A 76 2.87 -10.81 -10.88
CA GLY A 76 4.04 -11.43 -10.25
C GLY A 76 5.28 -10.56 -10.36
N GLU A 77 5.51 -9.94 -11.53
CA GLU A 77 6.62 -8.99 -11.71
C GLU A 77 6.45 -7.74 -10.86
N MET A 78 5.25 -7.17 -10.80
CA MET A 78 4.98 -5.99 -9.97
C MET A 78 5.12 -6.32 -8.47
N ALA A 79 4.59 -7.46 -8.02
CA ALA A 79 4.70 -7.91 -6.64
C ALA A 79 6.16 -8.22 -6.24
N ALA A 80 6.92 -8.84 -7.15
CA ALA A 80 8.34 -9.10 -6.93
C ALA A 80 9.15 -7.79 -6.83
N ALA A 81 8.80 -6.76 -7.59
CA ALA A 81 9.43 -5.44 -7.46
C ALA A 81 9.11 -4.81 -6.09
N VAL A 82 7.86 -4.87 -5.63
CA VAL A 82 7.47 -4.42 -4.28
C VAL A 82 8.25 -5.14 -3.18
N SER A 83 8.34 -6.47 -3.24
CA SER A 83 8.94 -7.27 -2.16
C SER A 83 10.46 -7.14 -2.05
N LYS A 84 11.16 -6.58 -3.05
CA LYS A 84 12.62 -6.41 -2.98
C LYS A 84 13.09 -5.45 -1.90
N VAL A 85 12.21 -4.56 -1.46
CA VAL A 85 12.52 -3.46 -0.53
C VAL A 85 11.66 -3.47 0.74
N LEU A 86 10.76 -4.45 0.87
CA LEU A 86 10.02 -4.75 2.10
C LEU A 86 10.84 -5.69 2.98
#